data_AF-A0A844EBS7-F1
#
_entry.id   AF-A0A844EBS7-F1
#
_cell.length_a   1.000
_cell.length_b   1.000
_cell.length_c   1.000
_cell.angle_alpha   90.00
_cell.angle_beta   90.00
_cell.angle_gamma   90.00
#
_symmetry.space_group_name_H-M   'P 1'
#
loop_
_entity.id
_entity.type
_entity.pdbx_description
1 polymer ?
#
loop_
_entity_poly.entity_id
_entity_poly.type
_entity_poly.pdbx_seq_one_letter_code
_entity_poly.pdbx_strand_id
1 'polypeptide(L)'
;MNYVNYLTSVSKRVHGDILHIDDLVESHIQKQAKSVDIHWRNVDALVAIQGSRIRTAILDCKLGIIGVQETPIRLLKQMLNQYPVLSYRKLKLINGYLEINEYKPFVYGGVGFAPLKATKGKNSSWISTTNIQDHAEMDHTDTMHISFDNCSSPIEVKISEYFLKKRKR
;
A
#
# COMPACT_ATOMS: atom_id res chain seq x y z
N MET A 1 -9.36 -10.42 8.93
CA MET A 1 -9.39 -9.07 9.54
C MET A 1 -10.15 -8.10 8.63
N ASN A 2 -10.89 -7.11 9.15
CA ASN A 2 -11.50 -6.06 8.33
C ASN A 2 -10.90 -4.69 8.70
N TYR A 3 -10.25 -4.03 7.73
CA TYR A 3 -9.57 -2.75 7.92
C TYR A 3 -10.51 -1.60 8.31
N VAL A 4 -11.78 -1.61 7.87
CA VAL A 4 -12.77 -0.59 8.22
C VAL A 4 -13.04 -0.54 9.73
N ASN A 5 -12.85 -1.66 10.44
CA ASN A 5 -13.01 -1.71 11.89
C ASN A 5 -11.96 -0.91 12.67
N TYR A 6 -10.85 -0.54 12.02
CA TYR A 6 -9.75 0.24 12.61
C TYR A 6 -9.83 1.74 12.27
N LEU A 7 -10.91 2.15 11.60
CA LEU A 7 -11.19 3.53 11.25
C LEU A 7 -12.06 4.22 12.31
N THR A 8 -12.00 5.54 12.33
CA THR A 8 -12.90 6.37 13.16
C THR A 8 -14.37 6.20 12.75
N SER A 9 -15.29 6.54 13.64
CA SER A 9 -16.74 6.43 13.38
C SER A 9 -17.21 7.27 12.17
N VAL A 10 -16.61 8.44 11.97
CA VAL A 10 -16.86 9.30 10.79
C VAL A 10 -16.45 8.60 9.50
N SER A 11 -15.32 7.91 9.53
CA SER A 11 -14.74 7.21 8.39
C SER A 11 -15.55 5.98 7.96
N LYS A 12 -16.16 5.26 8.91
CA LYS A 12 -17.06 4.14 8.57
C LYS A 12 -18.24 4.54 7.68
N ARG A 13 -18.69 5.80 7.76
CA ARG A 13 -19.74 6.32 6.85
C ARG A 13 -19.23 6.56 5.44
N VAL A 14 -17.95 6.91 5.29
CA VAL A 14 -17.32 7.14 3.99
C VAL A 14 -17.02 5.81 3.29
N HIS A 15 -16.54 4.83 4.05
CA HIS A 15 -16.09 3.56 3.48
C HIS A 15 -17.15 2.44 3.49
N GLY A 16 -18.24 2.57 4.26
CA GLY A 16 -19.22 1.49 4.39
C GLY A 16 -18.57 0.21 4.92
N ASP A 17 -18.61 -0.86 4.13
CA ASP A 17 -18.00 -2.16 4.47
C ASP A 17 -16.63 -2.41 3.83
N ILE A 18 -16.21 -1.56 2.87
CA ILE A 18 -15.00 -1.75 2.06
C ILE A 18 -14.08 -0.55 2.21
N LEU A 19 -12.80 -0.80 2.47
CA LEU A 19 -11.83 0.29 2.54
C LEU A 19 -11.48 0.81 1.13
N HIS A 20 -12.00 1.99 0.79
CA HIS A 20 -11.59 2.75 -0.39
C HIS A 20 -10.27 3.49 -0.13
N ILE A 21 -9.16 3.02 -0.73
CA ILE A 21 -7.82 3.58 -0.48
C ILE A 21 -7.72 5.08 -0.85
N ASP A 22 -8.39 5.47 -1.93
CA ASP A 22 -8.36 6.85 -2.45
C ASP A 22 -9.00 7.88 -1.52
N ASP A 23 -9.99 7.46 -0.73
CA ASP A 23 -10.77 8.33 0.15
C ASP A 23 -10.22 8.35 1.58
N LEU A 24 -9.15 7.60 1.85
CA LEU A 24 -8.54 7.55 3.16
C LEU A 24 -7.81 8.86 3.46
N VAL A 25 -8.22 9.55 4.52
CA VAL A 25 -7.62 10.82 4.98
C VAL A 25 -7.16 10.74 6.44
N GLU A 26 -6.41 11.75 6.89
CA GLU A 26 -5.82 11.79 8.24
C GLU A 26 -6.86 11.60 9.37
N SER A 27 -8.04 12.22 9.25
CA SER A 27 -9.12 12.12 10.25
C SER A 27 -9.79 10.74 10.33
N HIS A 28 -9.49 9.84 9.38
CA HIS A 28 -10.03 8.48 9.37
C HIS A 28 -9.23 7.53 10.27
N ILE A 29 -8.01 7.89 10.63
CA ILE A 29 -7.06 6.99 11.28
C ILE A 29 -7.17 7.13 12.80
N GLN A 30 -7.54 6.04 13.48
CA GLN A 30 -7.70 6.02 14.94
C GLN A 30 -6.35 5.88 15.66
N LYS A 31 -5.46 5.01 15.17
CA LYS A 31 -4.19 4.68 15.82
C LYS A 31 -3.04 5.38 15.11
N GLN A 32 -2.28 6.18 15.85
CA GLN A 32 -1.08 6.86 15.36
C GLN A 32 0.14 6.45 16.19
N ALA A 33 1.30 6.33 15.54
CA ALA A 33 2.57 6.08 16.20
C ALA A 33 3.66 7.00 15.65
N LYS A 34 4.55 7.47 16.53
CA LYS A 34 5.73 8.26 16.13
C LYS A 34 6.80 7.41 15.45
N SER A 35 6.89 6.14 15.84
CA SER A 35 7.76 5.13 15.27
C SER A 35 7.05 3.79 15.41
N VAL A 36 7.15 2.94 14.40
CA VAL A 36 6.56 1.60 14.37
C VAL A 36 7.68 0.63 14.02
N ASP A 37 7.80 -0.43 14.79
CA ASP A 37 8.56 -1.60 14.35
C ASP A 37 7.72 -2.35 13.32
N ILE A 38 8.07 -2.22 12.05
CA ILE A 38 7.26 -2.72 10.93
C ILE A 38 7.70 -4.14 10.61
N HIS A 39 6.82 -5.10 10.90
CA HIS A 39 6.97 -6.46 10.38
C HIS A 39 6.48 -6.51 8.92
N TRP A 40 7.39 -6.25 7.99
CA TRP A 40 7.10 -6.07 6.57
C TRP A 40 6.30 -7.19 5.89
N ARG A 41 6.36 -8.42 6.41
CA ARG A 41 5.56 -9.55 5.91
C ARG A 41 4.07 -9.41 6.22
N ASN A 42 3.72 -8.67 7.26
CA ASN A 42 2.34 -8.42 7.65
C ASN A 42 1.73 -7.22 6.91
N VAL A 43 2.55 -6.41 6.25
CA VAL A 43 2.07 -5.17 5.62
C VAL A 43 1.41 -5.49 4.29
N ASP A 44 0.11 -5.23 4.22
CA ASP A 44 -0.70 -5.41 3.01
C ASP A 44 -0.68 -4.15 2.13
N ALA A 45 -0.59 -2.95 2.73
CA ALA A 45 -0.46 -1.70 1.98
C ALA A 45 0.19 -0.56 2.79
N LEU A 46 0.79 0.39 2.06
CA LEU A 46 1.22 1.69 2.55
C LEU A 46 0.42 2.77 1.82
N VAL A 47 -0.60 3.32 2.46
CA VAL A 47 -1.48 4.33 1.85
C VAL A 47 -0.92 5.71 2.10
N ALA A 48 -0.63 6.46 1.04
CA ALA A 48 -0.21 7.85 1.15
C ALA A 48 -1.38 8.72 1.63
N ILE A 49 -1.16 9.50 2.68
CA ILE A 49 -2.14 10.42 3.23
C ILE A 49 -1.62 11.86 3.07
N GLN A 50 -2.48 12.76 2.58
CA GLN A 50 -2.16 14.20 2.50
C GLN A 50 -2.36 14.91 3.84
N GLY A 51 -1.86 14.31 4.92
CA GLY A 51 -1.99 14.84 6.28
C GLY A 51 -0.73 15.57 6.74
N SER A 52 -0.92 16.41 7.76
CA SER A 52 0.19 17.14 8.39
C SER A 52 0.88 16.30 9.46
N ARG A 53 0.11 15.51 10.23
CA ARG A 53 0.61 14.65 11.31
C ARG A 53 0.66 13.18 10.90
N ILE A 54 -0.09 12.78 9.88
CA ILE A 54 -0.04 11.45 9.29
C ILE A 54 0.22 11.57 7.79
N ARG A 55 1.30 10.96 7.32
CA ARG A 55 1.68 10.93 5.89
C ARG A 55 1.53 9.55 5.26
N THR A 56 1.50 8.50 6.07
CA THR A 56 1.23 7.13 5.62
C THR A 56 0.30 6.44 6.60
N ALA A 57 -0.71 5.73 6.07
CA ALA A 57 -1.43 4.70 6.80
C ALA A 57 -0.85 3.34 6.42
N ILE A 58 -0.32 2.61 7.39
CA ILE A 58 0.18 1.25 7.23
C ILE A 58 -1.00 0.31 7.48
N LEU A 59 -1.36 -0.48 6.48
CA LEU A 59 -2.30 -1.58 6.60
C LEU A 59 -1.48 -2.82 6.95
N ASP A 60 -1.59 -3.25 8.21
CA ASP A 60 -0.90 -4.43 8.73
C ASP A 60 -1.93 -5.49 9.09
N CYS A 61 -1.75 -6.72 8.59
CA CYS A 61 -2.70 -7.81 8.72
C CYS A 61 -2.82 -8.41 10.15
N LYS A 62 -2.00 -7.93 11.10
CA LYS A 62 -2.08 -8.25 12.53
C LYS A 62 -2.48 -7.05 13.39
N LEU A 63 -2.04 -5.85 13.02
CA LEU A 63 -2.19 -4.64 13.85
C LEU A 63 -3.30 -3.69 13.37
N GLY A 64 -3.90 -3.96 12.20
CA GLY A 64 -4.91 -3.11 11.58
C GLY A 64 -4.30 -1.91 10.87
N ILE A 65 -4.91 -0.73 11.02
CA ILE A 65 -4.42 0.51 10.39
C ILE A 65 -3.60 1.31 11.40
N ILE A 66 -2.38 1.72 11.02
CA ILE A 66 -1.51 2.57 11.84
C ILE A 66 -1.06 3.80 11.03
N GLY A 67 -1.32 4.99 11.53
CA GLY A 67 -0.83 6.24 10.97
C GLY A 67 0.58 6.59 11.44
N VAL A 68 1.45 6.99 10.50
CA VAL A 68 2.83 7.42 10.76
C VAL A 68 3.19 8.70 9.97
N GLN A 69 4.25 9.39 10.40
CA GLN A 69 4.70 10.65 9.76
C GLN A 69 5.62 10.45 8.56
N GLU A 70 6.23 9.28 8.42
CA GLU A 70 7.03 8.94 7.26
C GLU A 70 6.16 8.80 6.01
N THR A 71 6.74 9.11 4.85
CA THR A 71 6.09 8.85 3.55
C THR A 71 6.31 7.38 3.14
N PRO A 72 5.46 6.81 2.26
CA PRO A 72 5.60 5.40 1.87
C PRO A 72 6.99 5.08 1.31
N ILE A 73 7.54 6.00 0.49
CA ILE A 73 8.88 5.84 -0.09
C ILE A 73 10.00 5.87 0.96
N ARG A 74 9.84 6.63 2.05
CA ARG A 74 10.82 6.67 3.14
C ARG A 74 10.79 5.35 3.92
N LEU A 75 9.60 4.82 4.20
CA LEU A 75 9.43 3.52 4.84
C LEU A 75 10.05 2.39 3.98
N LEU A 76 9.77 2.37 2.67
CA LEU A 76 10.37 1.38 1.75
C LEU A 76 11.91 1.49 1.68
N LYS A 77 12.47 2.70 1.74
CA LYS A 77 13.93 2.87 1.82
C LYS A 77 14.50 2.36 3.14
N GLN A 78 13.80 2.57 4.26
CA GLN A 78 14.19 2.02 5.56
C GLN A 78 14.17 0.48 5.54
N MET A 79 13.15 -0.13 4.93
CA MET A 79 13.08 -1.58 4.71
C MET A 79 14.33 -2.10 4.00
N LEU A 80 14.72 -1.48 2.88
CA LEU A 80 15.90 -1.92 2.10
C LEU A 80 17.21 -1.78 2.89
N ASN A 81 17.30 -0.81 3.81
CA ASN A 81 18.47 -0.68 4.66
C ASN A 81 18.56 -1.79 5.72
N GLN A 82 17.41 -2.36 6.14
CA GLN A 82 17.38 -3.50 7.07
C GLN A 82 17.85 -4.80 6.41
N TYR A 83 17.83 -4.87 5.08
CA TYR A 83 18.25 -6.06 4.34
C TYR A 83 19.26 -5.73 3.22
N PRO A 84 20.57 -5.70 3.54
CA PRO A 84 21.57 -4.96 2.77
C PRO A 84 22.10 -5.63 1.48
N VAL A 85 21.44 -6.64 0.91
CA VAL A 85 21.98 -7.34 -0.28
C VAL A 85 22.02 -6.45 -1.52
N LEU A 86 21.03 -5.55 -1.70
CA LEU A 86 21.00 -4.59 -2.81
C LEU A 86 20.51 -3.22 -2.33
N SER A 87 21.30 -2.16 -2.58
CA SER A 87 20.86 -0.80 -2.30
C SER A 87 19.77 -0.34 -3.26
N TYR A 88 18.91 0.59 -2.82
CA TYR A 88 17.89 1.25 -3.65
C TYR A 88 18.46 1.76 -4.99
N ARG A 89 19.70 2.27 -4.98
CA ARG A 89 20.38 2.76 -6.19
C ARG A 89 20.63 1.65 -7.20
N LYS A 90 21.03 0.45 -6.75
CA LYS A 90 21.24 -0.72 -7.61
C LYS A 90 19.91 -1.20 -8.21
N LEU A 91 18.84 -1.24 -7.41
CA LEU A 91 17.49 -1.56 -7.91
C LEU A 91 17.02 -0.57 -8.99
N LYS A 92 17.29 0.72 -8.80
CA LYS A 92 16.96 1.76 -9.80
C LYS A 92 17.71 1.55 -11.12
N LEU A 93 18.97 1.12 -11.07
CA LEU A 93 19.77 0.81 -12.25
C LEU A 93 19.23 -0.41 -13.00
N ILE A 94 18.91 -1.49 -12.29
CA ILE A 94 18.32 -2.70 -12.88
C ILE A 94 16.99 -2.37 -13.56
N ASN A 95 16.11 -1.63 -12.89
CA ASN A 95 14.85 -1.20 -13.48
C ASN A 95 15.06 -0.33 -14.73
N GLY A 96 16.10 0.51 -14.76
CA GLY A 96 16.45 1.28 -15.95
C GLY A 96 16.95 0.42 -17.11
N TYR A 97 17.80 -0.58 -16.83
CA TYR A 97 18.28 -1.55 -17.83
C TYR A 97 17.13 -2.39 -18.42
N LEU A 98 16.16 -2.77 -17.59
CA LEU A 98 14.97 -3.53 -18.00
C LEU A 98 13.86 -2.65 -18.61
N GLU A 99 14.13 -1.36 -18.84
CA GLU A 99 13.17 -0.37 -19.36
C GLU A 99 11.87 -0.26 -18.54
N ILE A 100 11.93 -0.63 -17.25
CA ILE A 100 10.83 -0.49 -16.31
C ILE A 100 10.79 0.97 -15.87
N ASN A 101 10.12 1.79 -16.65
CA ASN A 101 10.06 3.24 -16.43
C ASN A 101 8.93 3.65 -15.47
N GLU A 102 7.88 2.86 -15.42
CA GLU A 102 6.69 3.11 -14.61
C GLU A 102 6.45 2.00 -13.58
N TYR A 103 5.80 2.35 -12.48
CA TYR A 103 5.37 1.41 -11.43
C TYR A 103 6.47 0.48 -10.88
N LYS A 104 7.69 1.00 -10.72
CA LYS A 104 8.87 0.24 -10.26
C LYS A 104 8.58 -0.53 -8.96
N PRO A 105 8.36 -1.85 -9.02
CA PRO A 105 8.05 -2.63 -7.85
C PRO A 105 9.32 -2.84 -7.01
N PHE A 106 9.12 -3.08 -5.72
CA PHE A 106 10.15 -3.63 -4.85
C PHE A 106 9.85 -5.10 -4.64
N VAL A 107 10.81 -5.99 -4.89
CA VAL A 107 10.71 -7.40 -4.49
C VAL A 107 12.00 -7.73 -3.76
N TYR A 108 11.90 -8.00 -2.47
CA TYR A 108 13.07 -8.20 -1.63
C TYR A 108 12.71 -9.02 -0.38
N GLY A 109 13.55 -10.00 0.02
CA GLY A 109 13.39 -10.69 1.32
C GLY A 109 12.08 -11.46 1.51
N GLY A 110 11.44 -11.86 0.40
CA GLY A 110 10.13 -12.50 0.39
C GLY A 110 8.94 -11.54 0.50
N VAL A 111 9.18 -10.21 0.47
CA VAL A 111 8.13 -9.21 0.35
C VAL A 111 8.14 -8.56 -1.03
N GLY A 112 6.97 -8.20 -1.53
CA GLY A 112 6.81 -7.51 -2.80
C GLY A 112 5.88 -6.32 -2.64
N PHE A 113 6.26 -5.13 -3.11
CA PHE A 113 5.44 -3.93 -3.10
C PHE A 113 5.36 -3.30 -4.48
N ALA A 114 4.16 -2.95 -4.88
CA ALA A 114 3.86 -2.24 -6.11
C ALA A 114 3.28 -0.86 -5.80
N PRO A 115 3.72 0.21 -6.47
CA PRO A 115 3.07 1.50 -6.33
C PRO A 115 1.69 1.45 -7.01
N LEU A 116 0.71 2.10 -6.41
CA LEU A 116 -0.57 2.43 -7.02
C LEU A 116 -0.43 3.75 -7.79
N LYS A 117 -1.27 3.94 -8.82
CA LYS A 117 -1.30 5.20 -9.58
C LYS A 117 -1.62 6.33 -8.61
N ALA A 118 -0.91 7.45 -8.72
CA ALA A 118 -0.94 8.51 -7.71
C ALA A 118 -2.37 8.98 -7.42
N THR A 119 -2.88 8.61 -6.25
CA THR A 119 -4.12 9.11 -5.67
C THR A 119 -3.85 10.52 -5.15
N LYS A 120 -3.75 11.47 -6.08
CA LYS A 120 -3.43 12.90 -5.86
C LYS A 120 -2.11 13.11 -5.11
N GLY A 121 -1.06 13.59 -5.79
CA GLY A 121 0.14 14.15 -5.16
C GLY A 121 1.46 13.43 -5.41
N LYS A 122 2.53 13.87 -4.73
CA LYS A 122 3.93 13.42 -4.96
C LYS A 122 4.26 12.06 -4.33
N ASN A 123 3.43 11.55 -3.42
CA ASN A 123 3.65 10.27 -2.74
C ASN A 123 2.61 9.26 -3.22
N SER A 124 3.05 8.20 -3.90
CA SER A 124 2.18 7.09 -4.27
C SER A 124 1.90 6.20 -3.06
N SER A 125 0.65 5.72 -2.96
CA SER A 125 0.32 4.54 -2.16
C SER A 125 0.99 3.30 -2.75
N TRP A 126 1.24 2.29 -1.93
CA TRP A 126 1.86 1.03 -2.34
C TRP A 126 1.06 -0.13 -1.78
N ILE A 127 0.97 -1.20 -2.54
CA ILE A 127 0.30 -2.43 -2.15
C ILE A 127 1.28 -3.58 -2.14
N SER A 128 1.15 -4.45 -1.15
CA SER A 128 1.88 -5.72 -1.13
C SER A 128 1.40 -6.57 -2.28
N THR A 129 2.30 -7.10 -3.09
CA THR A 129 1.99 -8.08 -4.14
C THR A 129 2.16 -9.51 -3.65
N THR A 130 2.83 -9.71 -2.51
CA THR A 130 3.07 -11.04 -1.94
C THR A 130 1.95 -11.54 -1.06
N ASN A 131 1.12 -10.63 -0.54
CA ASN A 131 0.02 -10.97 0.35
C ASN A 131 -1.34 -11.03 -0.36
N ILE A 132 -1.38 -10.75 -1.68
CA ILE A 132 -2.60 -10.75 -2.48
C ILE A 132 -3.04 -12.19 -2.68
N GLN A 133 -4.24 -12.49 -2.20
CA GLN A 133 -4.90 -13.77 -2.40
C GLN A 133 -5.63 -13.80 -3.75
N ASP A 134 -6.42 -12.75 -4.02
CA ASP A 134 -7.27 -12.66 -5.19
C ASP A 134 -7.58 -11.21 -5.55
N HIS A 135 -8.06 -10.98 -6.77
CA HIS A 135 -8.50 -9.68 -7.26
C HIS A 135 -9.74 -9.80 -8.16
N ALA A 136 -10.66 -8.85 -8.03
CA ALA A 136 -11.87 -8.78 -8.83
C ALA A 136 -12.00 -7.41 -9.52
N GLU A 137 -12.22 -7.44 -10.84
CA GLU A 137 -12.56 -6.24 -11.61
C GLU A 137 -13.95 -5.75 -11.20
N MET A 138 -14.08 -4.43 -11.08
CA MET A 138 -15.33 -3.76 -10.76
C MET A 138 -16.01 -3.26 -12.05
N ASP A 139 -17.27 -2.85 -11.96
CA ASP A 139 -18.01 -2.25 -13.08
C ASP A 139 -17.32 -0.98 -13.65
N HIS A 140 -16.45 -0.34 -12.86
CA HIS A 140 -15.60 0.76 -13.29
C HIS A 140 -14.21 0.28 -13.71
N THR A 141 -13.80 0.67 -14.92
CA THR A 141 -12.57 0.19 -15.60
C THR A 141 -11.25 0.58 -14.92
N ASP A 142 -11.29 1.49 -13.95
CA ASP A 142 -10.10 1.98 -13.23
C ASP A 142 -10.07 1.57 -11.75
N THR A 143 -11.02 0.76 -11.29
CA THR A 143 -11.09 0.28 -9.89
C THR A 143 -11.02 -1.24 -9.81
N MET A 144 -10.50 -1.72 -8.68
CA MET A 144 -10.37 -3.15 -8.42
C MET A 144 -10.51 -3.44 -6.94
N HIS A 145 -11.15 -4.55 -6.63
CA HIS A 145 -11.13 -5.13 -5.29
C HIS A 145 -9.94 -6.07 -5.15
N ILE A 146 -9.15 -5.87 -4.11
CA ILE A 146 -8.00 -6.70 -3.79
C ILE A 146 -8.23 -7.37 -2.44
N SER A 147 -8.17 -8.70 -2.44
CA SER A 147 -8.28 -9.54 -1.26
C SER A 147 -6.88 -9.98 -0.82
N PHE A 148 -6.62 -9.99 0.49
CA PHE A 148 -5.37 -10.45 1.06
C PHE A 148 -5.59 -11.67 1.95
N ASP A 149 -4.61 -12.56 2.03
CA ASP A 149 -4.73 -13.86 2.74
C ASP A 149 -5.20 -13.74 4.21
N ASN A 150 -4.89 -12.63 4.87
CA ASN A 150 -5.20 -12.39 6.28
C ASN A 150 -6.28 -11.30 6.49
N CYS A 151 -6.86 -10.80 5.39
CA CYS A 151 -7.90 -9.78 5.39
C CYS A 151 -9.22 -10.37 4.86
N SER A 152 -10.26 -10.36 5.69
CA SER A 152 -11.57 -10.93 5.40
C SER A 152 -12.44 -10.02 4.54
N SER A 153 -12.03 -8.77 4.36
CA SER A 153 -12.75 -7.79 3.54
C SER A 153 -11.80 -7.24 2.50
N PRO A 154 -12.21 -7.15 1.23
CA PRO A 154 -11.36 -6.56 0.21
C PRO A 154 -11.12 -5.09 0.50
N ILE A 155 -10.07 -4.56 -0.12
CA ILE A 155 -9.87 -3.12 -0.26
C ILE A 155 -10.18 -2.74 -1.69
N GLU A 156 -10.67 -1.52 -1.89
CA GLU A 156 -10.85 -0.95 -3.21
C GLU A 156 -9.67 -0.04 -3.55
N VAL A 157 -9.08 -0.29 -4.71
CA VAL A 157 -7.94 0.48 -5.22
C VAL A 157 -8.21 0.98 -6.62
N LYS A 158 -7.72 2.18 -6.93
CA LYS A 158 -7.58 2.60 -8.32
C LYS A 158 -6.33 2.02 -8.94
N ILE A 159 -6.50 1.42 -10.11
CA ILE A 159 -5.46 0.72 -10.85
C ILE A 159 -5.32 1.31 -12.25
N SER A 160 -4.18 1.04 -12.89
CA SER A 160 -4.00 1.28 -14.32
C SER A 160 -4.13 -0.04 -15.07
N GLU A 161 -4.45 0.00 -16.36
CA GLU A 161 -4.43 -1.20 -17.22
C GLU A 161 -3.10 -1.98 -17.12
N TYR A 162 -1.99 -1.28 -16.88
CA TYR A 162 -0.66 -1.87 -16.75
C TYR A 162 -0.49 -2.72 -15.49
N PHE A 163 -1.17 -2.37 -14.39
CA PHE A 163 -1.14 -3.13 -13.14
C PHE A 163 -1.64 -4.56 -13.35
N LEU A 164 -2.63 -4.74 -14.22
CA LEU A 164 -3.26 -6.03 -14.55
C LEU A 164 -2.58 -6.76 -15.71
N LYS A 165 -2.41 -6.08 -16.85
CA LYS A 165 -2.06 -6.75 -18.12
C LYS A 165 -0.66 -7.33 -18.15
N LYS A 166 0.29 -6.82 -17.35
CA LYS A 166 1.70 -7.30 -17.35
C LYS A 166 2.08 -8.19 -16.17
N ARG A 167 1.16 -8.46 -15.23
CA ARG A 167 1.43 -9.29 -14.04
C ARG A 167 0.89 -10.70 -14.11
N LYS A 168 0.07 -11.03 -15.11
CA LYS A 168 -0.14 -12.42 -15.51
C LYS A 168 1.13 -12.92 -16.21
N ARG A 169 1.89 -13.77 -15.52
CA ARG A 169 2.83 -14.72 -16.11
C ARG A 169 2.42 -16.10 -15.67
#